data_AF-A0A941GDM1-F1
#
_entry.id   AF-A0A941GDM1-F1
#
_cell.length_a   1.000
_cell.length_b   1.000
_cell.length_c   1.000
_cell.angle_alpha   90.00
_cell.angle_beta   90.00
_cell.angle_gamma   90.00
#
_symmetry.space_group_name_H-M   'P 1'
#
loop_
_entity.id
_entity.type
_entity.pdbx_description
1 polymer ?
#
loop_
_entity_poly.entity_id
_entity_poly.type
_entity_poly.pdbx_seq_one_letter_code
_entity_poly.pdbx_strand_id
1 'polypeptide(L)'
;MINTESIYMSAKKFRFSFTHIFLRLLLFSTSFTSFENAFSKTFAFLLIVNVTSFTNEYLVIQYFEKNSEKKSNKKYANFVAVQVLLTVIMFVVYKFMILA
;
A
#
# COMPACT_ATOMS: atom_id res chain seq x y z
N MET A 1 27.70 8.38 4.92
CA MET A 1 27.23 7.83 6.21
C MET A 1 25.71 7.81 6.15
N ILE A 2 25.09 6.63 6.09
CA ILE A 2 23.62 6.52 6.02
C ILE A 2 23.09 6.90 7.40
N ASN A 3 22.26 7.95 7.48
CA ASN A 3 21.65 8.39 8.73
C ASN A 3 20.54 7.40 9.14
N THR A 4 20.92 6.39 9.93
CA THR A 4 20.04 5.31 10.38
C THR A 4 18.87 5.79 11.24
N GLU A 5 19.01 6.91 11.95
CA GLU A 5 17.95 7.50 12.76
C GLU A 5 16.81 8.07 11.90
N SER A 6 17.14 8.74 10.79
CA SER A 6 16.11 9.30 9.89
C SER A 6 15.31 8.20 9.18
N ILE A 7 15.98 7.09 8.84
CA ILE A 7 15.35 5.90 8.25
C ILE A 7 14.43 5.24 9.27
N TYR A 8 14.88 5.07 10.52
CA TYR A 8 14.07 4.48 11.59
C TYR A 8 12.80 5.30 11.87
N MET A 9 12.94 6.63 11.96
CA MET A 9 11.81 7.53 12.18
C MET A 9 10.81 7.49 11.01
N SER A 10 11.30 7.40 9.77
CA SER A 10 10.46 7.25 8.58
C SER A 10 9.74 5.89 8.56
N ALA A 11 10.45 4.80 8.86
CA ALA A 11 9.87 3.45 8.92
C ALA A 11 8.79 3.33 9.99
N LYS A 12 8.99 3.97 11.16
CA LYS A 12 7.99 4.04 12.23
C LYS A 12 6.74 4.83 11.81
N LYS A 13 6.93 5.88 11.00
CA LYS A 13 5.85 6.74 10.50
C LYS A 13 4.99 6.04 9.44
N PHE A 14 5.60 5.23 8.56
CA PHE A 14 4.94 4.46 7.49
C PHE A 14 4.74 2.97 7.80
N ARG A 15 4.70 2.62 9.09
CA ARG A 15 4.64 1.23 9.55
C ARG A 15 3.49 0.44 8.91
N PHE A 16 2.38 1.09 8.58
CA PHE A 16 1.23 0.40 8.02
C PHE A 16 1.43 0.03 6.55
N SER A 17 2.00 0.92 5.72
CA SER A 17 2.33 0.57 4.34
C SER A 17 3.34 -0.57 4.28
N PHE A 18 4.33 -0.60 5.18
CA PHE A 18 5.27 -1.73 5.26
C PHE A 18 4.59 -3.05 5.60
N THR A 19 3.67 -3.08 6.57
CA THR A 19 2.87 -4.28 6.86
C THR A 19 2.03 -4.71 5.66
N HIS A 20 1.44 -3.75 4.95
CA HIS A 20 0.61 -4.04 3.78
C HIS A 20 1.42 -4.52 2.56
N ILE A 21 2.70 -4.13 2.41
CA ILE A 21 3.59 -4.70 1.39
C ILE A 21 3.67 -6.21 1.55
N PHE A 22 3.98 -6.67 2.76
CA PHE A 22 4.13 -8.10 3.03
C PHE A 22 2.81 -8.85 2.82
N LEU A 23 1.70 -8.29 3.32
CA LEU A 23 0.38 -8.89 3.15
C LEU A 23 -0.02 -9.01 1.67
N ARG A 24 0.23 -7.96 0.87
CA ARG A 24 -0.07 -7.97 -0.57
C ARG A 24 0.81 -8.95 -1.34
N LEU A 25 2.09 -9.06 -0.96
CA LEU A 25 2.98 -10.05 -1.56
C LEU A 25 2.40 -11.46 -1.37
N LEU A 26 1.97 -11.79 -0.15
CA LEU A 26 1.35 -13.10 0.13
C LEU A 26 0.06 -13.31 -0.66
N LEU A 27 -0.88 -12.36 -0.58
CA LEU A 27 -2.20 -12.46 -1.21
C LEU A 27 -2.14 -12.55 -2.74
N PHE A 28 -1.23 -11.82 -3.38
CA PHE A 28 -1.21 -11.68 -4.84
C PHE A 28 -0.06 -12.43 -5.53
N SER A 29 0.80 -13.12 -4.78
CA SER A 29 1.94 -13.89 -5.31
C SER A 29 1.56 -14.85 -6.44
N THR A 30 0.42 -15.52 -6.33
CA THR A 30 -0.06 -16.52 -7.29
C THR A 30 -1.13 -15.99 -8.25
N SER A 31 -1.54 -14.72 -8.10
CA SER A 31 -2.73 -14.20 -8.79
C SER A 31 -2.59 -14.05 -10.30
N PHE A 32 -1.36 -14.04 -10.82
CA PHE A 32 -1.04 -13.80 -12.22
C PHE A 32 -0.22 -14.92 -12.88
N THR A 33 -0.10 -16.09 -12.23
CA THR A 33 0.71 -17.22 -12.74
C THR A 33 0.20 -17.81 -14.05
N SER A 34 -1.08 -17.61 -14.37
CA SER A 34 -1.70 -18.07 -15.61
C SER A 34 -1.40 -17.20 -16.83
N PHE A 35 -0.72 -16.06 -16.66
CA PHE A 35 -0.43 -15.13 -17.75
C PHE A 35 1.01 -15.25 -18.24
N GLU A 36 1.25 -15.00 -19.52
CA GLU A 36 2.60 -14.78 -20.04
C GLU A 36 3.28 -13.62 -19.30
N ASN A 37 4.58 -13.78 -19.03
CA ASN A 37 5.36 -12.84 -18.21
C ASN A 37 4.77 -12.62 -16.81
N ALA A 38 4.27 -13.69 -16.18
CA ALA A 38 3.66 -13.68 -14.85
C ALA A 38 4.45 -12.88 -13.81
N PHE A 39 5.77 -13.07 -13.75
CA PHE A 39 6.63 -12.35 -12.82
C PHE A 39 6.56 -10.83 -13.01
N SER A 40 6.73 -10.36 -14.25
CA SER A 40 6.68 -8.93 -14.57
C SER A 40 5.29 -8.34 -14.29
N LYS A 41 4.22 -9.09 -14.57
CA LYS A 41 2.84 -8.66 -14.30
C LYS A 41 2.55 -8.56 -12.80
N THR A 42 2.97 -9.54 -12.01
CA THR A 42 2.88 -9.51 -10.54
C THR A 42 3.70 -8.37 -9.96
N PHE A 43 4.93 -8.19 -10.45
CA PHE A 43 5.82 -7.13 -9.96
C PHE A 43 5.24 -5.74 -10.25
N ALA A 44 4.76 -5.50 -11.48
CA ALA A 44 4.13 -4.23 -11.85
C ALA A 44 2.87 -3.94 -11.01
N PHE A 45 2.02 -4.95 -10.80
CA PHE A 45 0.84 -4.82 -9.92
C PHE A 45 1.25 -4.45 -8.49
N LEU A 46 2.21 -5.18 -7.91
CA LEU A 46 2.70 -4.92 -6.56
C LEU A 46 3.31 -3.52 -6.45
N LEU A 47 4.05 -3.07 -7.47
CA LEU A 47 4.63 -1.74 -7.49
C LEU A 47 3.54 -0.66 -7.43
N ILE A 48 2.53 -0.74 -8.30
CA ILE A 48 1.43 0.23 -8.35
C ILE A 48 0.71 0.29 -7.01
N VAL A 49 0.27 -0.85 -6.48
CA VAL A 49 -0.52 -0.88 -5.25
C VAL A 49 0.28 -0.41 -4.04
N ASN A 50 1.58 -0.72 -3.98
CA ASN A 50 2.43 -0.27 -2.89
C ASN A 50 2.71 1.24 -2.98
N VAL A 51 2.96 1.80 -4.16
CA VAL A 51 3.09 3.25 -4.34
C VAL A 51 1.82 3.96 -3.87
N THR A 52 0.64 3.50 -4.31
CA THR A 52 -0.64 4.05 -3.86
C THR A 52 -0.80 3.96 -2.34
N SER A 53 -0.36 2.86 -1.72
CA SER A 53 -0.38 2.70 -0.26
C SER A 53 0.45 3.74 0.47
N PHE A 54 1.69 3.95 0.02
CA PHE A 54 2.58 4.94 0.63
C PHE A 54 2.02 6.36 0.46
N THR A 55 1.51 6.69 -0.73
CA THR A 55 0.86 7.99 -0.98
C THR A 55 -0.35 8.20 -0.08
N ASN A 56 -1.22 7.20 0.06
CA ASN A 56 -2.39 7.30 0.93
C ASN A 56 -2.00 7.45 2.40
N GLU A 57 -1.02 6.68 2.88
CA GLU A 57 -0.57 6.79 4.27
C GLU A 57 0.03 8.17 4.51
N TYR A 58 0.81 8.70 3.56
CA TYR A 58 1.36 10.05 3.61
C TYR A 58 0.24 11.11 3.74
N LEU A 59 -0.79 11.04 2.87
CA LEU A 59 -1.92 11.98 2.91
C LEU A 59 -2.69 11.89 4.22
N VAL A 60 -2.94 10.67 4.72
CA VAL A 60 -3.59 10.45 6.01
C VAL A 60 -2.72 10.99 7.15
N ILE A 61 -1.41 10.83 7.09
CA ILE A 61 -0.52 11.41 8.10
C ILE A 61 -0.58 12.93 8.08
N GLN A 62 -0.42 13.55 6.92
CA GLN A 62 -0.47 15.00 6.75
C GLN A 62 -1.82 15.59 7.20
N TYR A 63 -2.92 14.93 6.87
CA TYR A 63 -4.26 15.34 7.27
C TYR A 63 -4.42 15.37 8.80
N PHE A 64 -3.96 14.33 9.50
CA PHE A 64 -4.07 14.25 10.96
C PHE A 64 -3.02 15.09 11.69
N GLU A 65 -1.84 15.33 11.11
CA GLU A 65 -0.87 16.31 11.64
C GLU A 65 -1.44 17.73 11.62
N LYS A 66 -2.19 18.09 10.56
CA LYS A 66 -2.86 19.39 10.43
C LYS A 66 -4.15 19.50 11.28
N ASN A 67 -4.76 18.37 11.65
CA ASN A 67 -6.01 18.30 12.41
C ASN A 67 -5.82 17.49 13.71
N SER A 68 -4.95 18.00 14.59
CA SER A 68 -4.48 17.31 15.81
C SER A 68 -5.58 16.97 16.84
N GLU A 69 -6.75 17.60 16.74
CA GLU A 69 -7.91 17.33 17.60
C GLU A 69 -8.58 15.96 17.32
N LYS A 70 -8.25 15.31 16.20
CA LYS A 70 -8.86 14.03 15.81
C LYS A 70 -8.11 12.84 16.39
N LYS A 71 -8.83 11.96 17.11
CA LYS A 71 -8.31 10.73 17.71
C LYS A 71 -7.51 9.87 16.71
N SER A 72 -6.29 9.50 17.10
CA SER A 72 -5.36 8.65 16.34
C SER A 72 -5.95 7.30 15.90
N ASN A 73 -6.85 6.70 16.68
CA ASN A 73 -7.47 5.40 16.30
C ASN A 73 -8.35 5.50 15.05
N LYS A 74 -9.01 6.66 14.82
CA LYS A 74 -9.81 6.89 13.61
C LYS A 74 -8.94 7.01 12.36
N LYS A 75 -7.70 7.51 12.51
CA LYS A 75 -6.70 7.60 11.44
C LYS A 75 -6.39 6.24 10.85
N TYR A 76 -6.14 5.27 11.73
CA TYR A 76 -5.78 3.91 11.33
C TYR A 76 -6.94 3.19 10.65
N ALA A 77 -8.13 3.19 11.26
CA ALA A 77 -9.30 2.53 10.69
C ALA A 77 -9.66 3.08 9.30
N ASN A 78 -9.60 4.41 9.13
CA ASN A 78 -9.87 5.04 7.84
C ASN A 78 -8.81 4.68 6.79
N PHE A 79 -7.52 4.69 7.17
CA PHE A 79 -6.44 4.28 6.27
C PHE A 79 -6.62 2.84 5.80
N VAL A 80 -6.85 1.89 6.72
CA VAL A 80 -7.02 0.48 6.38
C VAL A 80 -8.23 0.27 5.47
N ALA A 81 -9.38 0.87 5.79
CA ALA A 81 -10.59 0.72 4.98
C ALA A 81 -10.39 1.24 3.54
N VAL A 82 -9.84 2.45 3.40
CA VAL A 82 -9.55 3.05 2.09
C VAL A 82 -8.51 2.22 1.34
N GLN A 83 -7.47 1.75 2.03
CA GLN A 83 -6.39 1.00 1.40
C GLN A 83 -6.85 -0.37 0.91
N VAL A 84 -7.68 -1.07 1.68
CA VAL A 84 -8.27 -2.35 1.29
C VAL A 84 -9.18 -2.15 0.07
N LEU A 85 -10.07 -1.16 0.12
CA LEU A 85 -10.98 -0.86 -0.99
C LEU A 85 -10.22 -0.56 -2.29
N LEU A 86 -9.21 0.31 -2.23
CA LEU A 86 -8.38 0.66 -3.37
C LEU A 86 -7.58 -0.55 -3.89
N THR A 87 -7.07 -1.41 -3.00
CA THR A 87 -6.36 -2.63 -3.39
C THR A 87 -7.28 -3.59 -4.15
N VAL A 88 -8.53 -3.75 -3.71
CA VAL A 88 -9.52 -4.59 -4.40
C VAL A 88 -9.88 -4.00 -5.77
N ILE A 89 -10.15 -2.70 -5.85
CA ILE A 89 -10.45 -2.03 -7.14
C ILE A 89 -9.28 -2.18 -8.11
N MET A 90 -8.05 -1.88 -7.67
CA MET A 90 -6.86 -2.03 -8.49
C MET A 90 -6.66 -3.47 -8.96
N PHE A 91 -6.92 -4.46 -8.10
CA PHE A 91 -6.83 -5.86 -8.48
C PHE A 91 -7.83 -6.22 -9.57
N VAL A 92 -9.10 -5.84 -9.41
CA VAL A 92 -10.15 -6.12 -10.40
C VAL A 92 -9.82 -5.47 -11.73
N VAL A 93 -9.47 -4.18 -11.73
CA VAL A 93 -9.12 -3.44 -12.95
C VAL A 93 -7.90 -4.06 -13.63
N TYR A 94 -6.83 -4.32 -12.87
CA TYR A 94 -5.60 -4.84 -13.44
C TYR A 94 -5.77 -6.26 -13.99
N LYS A 95 -6.47 -7.14 -13.27
CA LYS A 95 -6.65 -8.53 -13.69
C LYS A 95 -7.66 -8.68 -14.84
N PHE A 96 -8.78 -7.97 -14.80
CA PHE A 96 -9.90 -8.20 -15.73
C PHE A 96 -10.03 -7.16 -16.83
N MET A 97 -9.44 -5.98 -16.71
CA MET A 97 -9.54 -4.94 -17.77
C MET A 97 -8.23 -4.75 -18.53
N ILE A 98 -7.09 -4.95 -17.87
CA ILE A 98 -5.77 -4.75 -18.47
C ILE A 98 -5.17 -6.07 -18.98
N LEU A 99 -5.36 -7.16 -18.22
CA LEU A 99 -4.76 -8.46 -18.52
C LEU A 99 -5.71 -9.47 -19.17
N ALA A 100 -7.02 -9.21 -19.21
CA ALA A 100 -8.00 -10.04 -19.90
C ALA A 100 -7.83 -9.96 -21.42
#